data_AF-A0A0U1NYE9-F1
#
_entry.id   AF-A0A0U1NYE9-F1
#
_cell.length_a   1.000
_cell.length_b   1.000
_cell.length_c   1.000
_cell.angle_alpha   90.00
_cell.angle_beta   90.00
_cell.angle_gamma   90.00
#
_symmetry.space_group_name_H-M   'P 1'
#
loop_
_entity.id
_entity.type
_entity.pdbx_description
1 polymer ?
#
loop_
_entity_poly.entity_id
_entity_poly.type
_entity_poly.pdbx_seq_one_letter_code
_entity_poly.pdbx_strand_id
1 'polypeptide(L)'
;MFLDWVEKSQFYGKNELAKAAEYTLNRVNGLKAILDDGRIEIDNNPAENAIRPNIIGRKNWHFSVSEAGAKANSICLSIAETAKANRVDFYQ
;
A
#
# COMPACT_ATOMS: atom_id res chain seq x y z
N MET A 1 -0.21 -15.15 -20.06
CA MET A 1 -1.34 -14.49 -20.75
C MET A 1 -1.25 -12.96 -20.64
N PHE A 2 -1.16 -12.36 -19.45
CA PHE A 2 -0.93 -10.90 -19.32
C PHE A 2 0.55 -10.50 -19.27
N LEU A 3 1.35 -11.06 -18.34
CA LEU A 3 2.76 -10.66 -18.21
C LEU A 3 3.58 -10.94 -19.47
N ASP A 4 3.37 -12.10 -20.09
CA ASP A 4 3.95 -12.45 -21.39
C ASP A 4 3.56 -11.46 -22.50
N TRP A 5 2.33 -10.93 -22.46
CA TRP A 5 1.90 -9.88 -23.38
C TRP A 5 2.59 -8.56 -23.09
N VAL A 6 2.74 -8.16 -21.81
CA VAL A 6 3.44 -6.93 -21.43
C VAL A 6 4.92 -6.97 -21.85
N GLU A 7 5.58 -8.11 -21.68
CA GLU A 7 7.00 -8.31 -22.02
C GLU A 7 7.24 -8.29 -23.54
N LYS A 8 6.34 -8.89 -24.33
CA LYS A 8 6.43 -8.91 -25.80
C LYS A 8 5.93 -7.64 -26.47
N SER A 9 5.19 -6.81 -25.74
CA SER A 9 4.63 -5.57 -26.28
C SER A 9 5.72 -4.52 -26.46
N GLN A 10 5.67 -3.83 -27.60
CA GLN A 10 6.61 -2.79 -27.98
C GLN A 10 6.27 -1.44 -27.32
N PHE A 11 6.29 -1.39 -25.98
CA PHE A 11 6.10 -0.14 -25.25
C PHE A 11 7.41 0.66 -25.23
N TYR A 12 7.63 1.45 -26.28
CA TYR A 12 8.82 2.30 -26.41
C TYR A 12 8.54 3.76 -26.03
N GLY A 13 9.60 4.46 -25.60
CA GLY A 13 9.58 5.89 -25.33
C GLY A 13 9.23 6.26 -23.88
N LYS A 14 9.08 7.57 -23.63
CA LYS A 14 8.81 8.13 -22.27
C LYS A 14 7.32 8.43 -22.06
N ASN A 15 6.43 7.57 -22.55
CA ASN A 15 4.99 7.72 -22.35
C ASN A 15 4.53 6.99 -21.08
N GLU A 16 3.34 7.33 -20.59
CA GLU A 16 2.79 6.76 -19.35
C GLU A 16 2.55 5.25 -19.44
N LEU A 17 2.27 4.73 -20.64
CA LEU A 17 2.07 3.29 -20.85
C LEU A 17 3.37 2.51 -20.73
N ALA A 18 4.48 3.02 -21.28
CA ALA A 18 5.81 2.45 -21.14
C ALA A 18 6.28 2.47 -19.68
N LYS A 19 6.02 3.56 -18.95
CA LYS A 19 6.28 3.62 -17.50
C LYS A 19 5.47 2.58 -16.73
N ALA A 20 4.18 2.41 -17.04
CA ALA A 20 3.32 1.43 -16.38
C ALA A 20 3.75 -0.01 -16.68
N ALA A 21 4.14 -0.30 -17.92
CA ALA A 21 4.69 -1.60 -18.31
C ALA A 21 6.00 -1.89 -17.56
N GLU A 22 6.95 -0.95 -17.55
CA GLU A 22 8.21 -1.09 -16.82
C GLU A 22 7.97 -1.28 -15.30
N TYR A 23 7.07 -0.48 -14.72
CA TYR A 23 6.65 -0.59 -13.32
C TYR A 23 6.10 -1.98 -12.99
N THR A 24 5.30 -2.54 -13.89
CA THR A 24 4.69 -3.88 -13.76
C THR A 24 5.75 -4.97 -13.85
N LEU A 25 6.64 -4.91 -14.86
CA LEU A 25 7.71 -5.87 -15.06
C LEU A 25 8.68 -5.92 -13.87
N ASN A 26 9.02 -4.76 -13.32
CA ASN A 26 9.86 -4.64 -12.12
C ASN A 26 9.23 -5.25 -10.85
N ARG A 27 7.93 -5.54 -10.86
CA ARG A 27 7.16 -6.07 -9.71
C ARG A 27 6.59 -7.47 -9.94
N VAL A 28 6.97 -8.12 -11.03
CA VAL A 28 6.46 -9.45 -11.41
C VAL A 28 6.55 -10.48 -10.29
N ASN A 29 7.64 -10.48 -9.52
CA ASN A 29 7.81 -11.42 -8.41
C ASN A 29 6.75 -11.21 -7.32
N GLY A 30 6.43 -9.96 -6.97
CA GLY A 30 5.37 -9.66 -6.01
C GLY A 30 3.98 -10.01 -6.54
N LEU A 31 3.71 -9.74 -7.83
CA LEU A 31 2.45 -10.07 -8.48
C LEU A 31 2.21 -11.59 -8.59
N LYS A 32 3.29 -12.39 -8.70
CA LYS A 32 3.22 -13.85 -8.75
C LYS A 32 3.17 -14.50 -7.37
N ALA A 33 3.52 -13.79 -6.30
CA ALA A 33 3.60 -14.37 -4.96
C ALA A 33 2.28 -15.01 -4.49
N ILE A 34 1.13 -14.51 -4.95
CA ILE A 34 -0.19 -15.10 -4.69
C ILE A 34 -0.34 -16.53 -5.23
N LEU A 35 0.43 -16.89 -6.27
CA LEU A 35 0.42 -18.22 -6.87
C LEU A 35 1.19 -19.22 -6.01
N ASP A 36 2.15 -18.72 -5.22
CA ASP A 36 3.00 -19.52 -4.33
C ASP A 36 2.45 -19.56 -2.90
N ASP A 37 1.73 -18.52 -2.46
CA ASP A 37 1.14 -18.40 -1.12
C ASP A 37 -0.30 -17.88 -1.17
N GLY A 38 -1.26 -18.79 -0.95
CA GLY A 38 -2.69 -18.48 -0.94
C GLY A 38 -3.17 -17.64 0.25
N ARG A 39 -2.29 -17.29 1.20
CA ARG A 39 -2.61 -16.33 2.27
C ARG A 39 -2.48 -14.87 1.82
N ILE A 40 -1.87 -14.63 0.66
CA ILE A 40 -1.71 -13.30 0.09
C ILE A 40 -2.98 -12.95 -0.68
N GLU A 41 -3.59 -11.83 -0.32
CA GLU A 41 -4.76 -11.31 -1.02
C GLU A 41 -4.41 -10.88 -2.45
N ILE A 42 -5.33 -11.13 -3.40
CA ILE A 42 -5.14 -10.79 -4.82
C ILE A 42 -5.14 -9.28 -5.07
N ASP A 43 -5.82 -8.53 -4.20
CA ASP A 43 -5.93 -7.09 -4.27
C ASP A 43 -5.31 -6.43 -3.04
N ASN A 44 -5.05 -5.13 -3.16
CA ASN A 44 -4.48 -4.32 -2.08
C ASN A 44 -5.58 -3.62 -1.24
N ASN A 45 -6.85 -3.95 -1.41
CA ASN A 45 -7.96 -3.25 -0.78
C ASN A 45 -7.88 -3.26 0.76
N PRO A 46 -7.48 -4.36 1.44
CA PRO A 46 -7.26 -4.33 2.89
C PRO A 46 -6.20 -3.31 3.31
N ALA A 47 -5.09 -3.21 2.57
CA ALA A 47 -4.02 -2.25 2.85
C ALA A 47 -4.49 -0.80 2.58
N GLU A 48 -5.22 -0.57 1.50
CA GLU A 48 -5.83 0.73 1.20
C GLU A 48 -6.87 1.15 2.25
N ASN A 49 -7.69 0.21 2.71
CA ASN A 49 -8.65 0.43 3.78
C ASN A 49 -7.96 0.75 5.11
N ALA A 50 -6.83 0.11 5.41
CA ALA A 50 -6.05 0.37 6.62
C ALA A 50 -5.38 1.76 6.61
N ILE A 51 -4.92 2.24 5.44
CA ILE A 51 -4.29 3.57 5.35
C ILE A 51 -5.30 4.72 5.23
N ARG A 52 -6.51 4.47 4.71
CA ARG A 52 -7.52 5.52 4.45
C ARG A 52 -7.86 6.38 5.67
N PRO A 53 -8.09 5.84 6.89
CA PRO A 53 -8.35 6.66 8.07
C PRO A 53 -7.23 7.65 8.38
N ASN A 54 -5.96 7.25 8.17
CA ASN A 54 -4.80 8.10 8.40
C ASN A 54 -4.71 9.25 7.40
N ILE A 55 -5.05 9.00 6.13
CA ILE A 55 -5.08 10.05 5.10
C ILE A 55 -6.18 11.07 5.40
N ILE A 56 -7.37 10.60 5.79
CA ILE A 56 -8.49 11.47 6.19
C ILE A 56 -8.13 12.25 7.46
N GLY A 57 -7.55 11.58 8.46
CA GLY A 57 -7.07 12.19 9.70
C GLY A 57 -6.05 13.28 9.43
N ARG A 58 -5.01 13.02 8.62
CA ARG A 58 -3.99 14.00 8.23
C ARG A 58 -4.59 15.26 7.61
N LYS A 59 -5.63 15.14 6.78
CA LYS A 59 -6.31 16.29 6.20
C LYS A 59 -6.99 17.17 7.26
N ASN A 60 -7.44 16.57 8.37
CA ASN A 60 -8.13 17.24 9.48
C ASN A 60 -7.18 17.65 10.62
N TRP A 61 -5.99 17.04 10.72
CA TRP A 61 -4.97 17.36 11.72
C TRP A 61 -4.12 18.56 11.30
N HIS A 62 -4.75 19.73 11.20
CA HIS A 62 -4.10 20.99 10.81
C HIS A 62 -2.88 21.38 11.68
N PHE A 63 -2.70 20.76 12.85
CA PHE A 63 -1.59 20.99 13.77
C PHE A 63 -0.45 19.96 13.67
N SER A 64 -0.55 18.93 12.81
CA SER A 64 0.52 17.95 12.57
C SER A 64 1.58 18.49 11.59
N VAL A 65 2.07 19.71 11.82
CA VAL A 65 2.93 20.45 10.87
C VAL A 65 4.41 20.09 11.01
N SER A 66 4.83 19.53 12.15
CA SER A 66 6.24 19.18 12.40
C SER A 66 6.54 17.71 12.14
N GLU A 67 7.77 17.41 11.71
CA GLU A 67 8.27 16.04 11.54
C GLU A 67 8.17 15.23 12.85
N ALA A 68 8.48 15.87 13.98
CA ALA A 68 8.34 15.26 15.29
C ALA A 68 6.88 14.88 15.60
N GLY A 69 5.92 15.75 15.27
CA GLY A 69 4.49 15.48 15.43
C GLY A 69 4.01 14.35 14.51
N ALA A 70 4.48 14.31 13.26
CA ALA A 70 4.19 13.22 12.33
C ALA A 70 4.73 11.87 12.83
N LYS A 71 5.96 11.86 13.38
CA LYS A 71 6.58 10.66 13.96
C LYS A 71 5.82 10.17 15.20
N ALA A 72 5.47 11.08 16.10
CA ALA A 72 4.67 10.74 17.28
C ALA A 72 3.29 10.17 16.90
N ASN A 73 2.59 10.80 15.96
CA ASN A 73 1.31 10.29 15.45
C ASN A 73 1.46 8.89 14.82
N SER A 74 2.49 8.69 13.99
CA SER A 74 2.75 7.37 13.38
C SER A 74 2.92 6.26 14.40
N ILE A 75 3.63 6.54 15.51
CA ILE A 75 3.82 5.57 16.60
C ILE A 75 2.48 5.26 17.29
N CYS A 76 1.72 6.28 17.69
CA CYS A 76 0.43 6.09 18.36
C CYS A 76 -0.56 5.29 17.49
N LEU A 77 -0.65 5.63 16.21
CA LEU A 77 -1.53 4.95 15.25
C LEU A 77 -1.10 3.50 15.02
N SER A 78 0.20 3.24 14.92
CA SER A 78 0.73 1.87 14.77
C SER A 78 0.36 0.99 15.98
N ILE A 79 0.44 1.54 17.20
CA ILE A 79 0.04 0.84 18.42
C ILE A 79 -1.47 0.57 18.43
N ALA A 80 -2.29 1.57 18.12
CA ALA A 80 -3.75 1.43 18.08
C ALA A 80 -4.21 0.38 17.05
N GLU A 81 -3.65 0.41 15.84
CA GLU A 81 -3.95 -0.60 14.80
C GLU A 81 -3.46 -1.99 15.20
N THR A 82 -2.33 -2.11 15.89
CA THR A 82 -1.85 -3.40 16.43
C THR A 82 -2.79 -3.95 17.51
N ALA A 83 -3.26 -3.10 18.43
CA ALA A 83 -4.24 -3.49 19.44
C ALA A 83 -5.54 -3.99 18.79
N LYS A 84 -6.06 -3.24 17.82
CA LYS A 84 -7.24 -3.59 17.04
C LYS A 84 -7.07 -4.92 16.28
N ALA A 85 -5.92 -5.14 15.64
CA ALA A 85 -5.60 -6.39 14.94
C ALA A 85 -5.58 -7.60 15.89
N ASN A 86 -5.20 -7.40 17.16
CA ASN A 86 -5.20 -8.41 18.21
C ASN A 86 -6.51 -8.47 19.02
N ARG A 87 -7.56 -7.77 18.59
CA ARG A 87 -8.87 -7.70 19.26
C ARG A 87 -8.79 -7.15 20.71
N VAL A 88 -7.81 -6.29 20.97
CA VAL A 88 -7.68 -5.56 22.23
C VAL A 88 -8.37 -4.21 22.08
N ASP A 89 -9.34 -3.92 22.94
CA ASP A 89 -9.95 -2.60 23.04
C ASP A 89 -8.97 -1.66 23.74
N PHE A 90 -8.53 -0.61 23.04
CA PHE A 90 -7.60 0.39 23.57
C PHE A 90 -8.33 1.56 24.26
N TYR A 91 -9.66 1.51 24.35
CA TYR A 91 -10.49 2.46 25.09
C TYR A 91 -10.90 1.98 26.50
N GLN A 92 -10.61 0.72 26.85
CA GLN A 92 -10.85 0.17 28.18
C GLN A 92 -9.68 0.40 29.14
#